data_AF-A0A7D5S745-F1
#
_entry.id   AF-A0A7D5S745-F1
#
_cell.length_a   1.000
_cell.length_b   1.000
_cell.length_c   1.000
_cell.angle_alpha   90.00
_cell.angle_beta   90.00
_cell.angle_gamma   90.00
#
_symmetry.space_group_name_H-M   'P 1'
#
loop_
_entity.id
_entity.type
_entity.pdbx_description
1 polymer ?
#
loop_
_entity_poly.entity_id
_entity_poly.type
_entity_poly.pdbx_seq_one_letter_code
_entity_poly.pdbx_strand_id
1 'polypeptide(L)'
;MDTVFPNSPYILTDLFHLHKPGDMPLWFDLIMILSFATTALVFGLWSLHALETALRNTYKSWQVEIFIVCMLFASGFGVYLGRYLRFNSWDLFSMPGSLLSEILHRFTSPTAHPRTWGMTLVLGIFLNLIYALSKRIRWEA
;
A
#
# COMPACT_ATOMS: atom_id res chain seq x y z
N MET A 1 -8.52 40.79 21.40
CA MET A 1 -7.69 39.71 20.81
C MET A 1 -8.52 38.46 20.86
N ASP A 2 -8.96 38.05 19.67
CA ASP A 2 -10.07 37.15 19.44
C ASP A 2 -9.70 35.71 19.80
N THR A 3 -10.41 35.16 20.77
CA THR A 3 -10.39 33.74 21.13
C THR A 3 -11.14 32.96 20.05
N VAL A 4 -10.48 32.71 18.92
CA VAL A 4 -10.95 31.82 17.86
C VAL A 4 -10.33 30.44 18.06
N PHE A 5 -10.94 29.65 18.95
CA PHE A 5 -11.57 28.36 18.61
C PHE A 5 -12.00 27.67 19.92
N PRO A 6 -13.32 27.62 20.20
CA PRO A 6 -13.87 26.99 21.38
C PRO A 6 -13.94 25.48 21.15
N ASN A 7 -13.62 24.68 22.17
CA ASN A 7 -14.21 23.38 22.55
C ASN A 7 -14.71 22.37 21.48
N SER A 8 -14.27 22.46 20.22
CA SER A 8 -14.66 21.61 19.10
C SER A 8 -14.06 20.18 19.16
N PRO A 9 -12.90 19.93 19.83
CA PRO A 9 -12.46 18.55 20.05
C PRO A 9 -13.39 17.73 20.95
N TYR A 10 -14.15 18.38 21.84
CA TYR A 10 -15.00 17.69 22.82
C TYR A 10 -16.31 17.13 22.20
N ILE A 11 -16.79 17.73 21.10
CA ILE A 11 -17.93 17.21 20.33
C ILE A 11 -17.54 15.89 19.61
N LEU A 12 -16.27 15.75 19.23
CA LEU A 12 -15.74 14.51 18.64
C LEU A 12 -15.77 13.34 19.64
N THR A 13 -15.57 13.61 20.93
CA THR A 13 -15.59 12.60 22.00
C THR A 13 -17.00 12.23 22.46
N ASP A 14 -17.99 13.12 22.27
CA ASP A 14 -19.39 12.86 22.63
C ASP A 14 -20.09 11.95 21.60
N LEU A 15 -19.64 11.97 20.34
CA LEU A 15 -20.03 10.98 19.30
C LEU A 15 -19.62 9.54 19.67
N PHE A 16 -18.57 9.35 20.48
CA PHE A 16 -18.18 8.03 20.99
C PHE A 16 -19.07 7.54 22.15
N HIS A 17 -19.80 8.42 22.84
CA HIS A 17 -20.75 8.03 23.89
C HIS A 17 -22.10 7.54 23.35
N LEU A 18 -22.38 7.72 22.05
CA LEU A 18 -23.51 7.09 21.35
C LEU A 18 -23.20 5.65 20.88
N HIS A 19 -21.95 5.20 20.96
CA HIS A 19 -21.52 3.88 20.50
C HIS A 19 -21.67 2.85 21.62
N LYS A 20 -22.89 2.33 21.78
CA LYS A 20 -23.09 1.08 22.53
C LYS A 20 -22.24 -0.02 21.89
N PRO A 21 -21.53 -0.84 22.69
CA PRO A 21 -20.80 -1.98 22.16
C PRO A 21 -21.81 -3.03 21.65
N GLY A 22 -22.00 -3.09 20.32
CA GLY A 22 -22.82 -4.14 19.69
C GLY A 22 -23.46 -3.84 18.33
N ASP A 23 -23.51 -2.59 17.86
CA ASP A 23 -24.46 -2.23 16.78
C ASP A 23 -23.96 -2.34 15.33
N MET A 24 -22.66 -2.55 15.08
CA MET A 24 -22.14 -2.60 13.71
C MET A 24 -21.85 -4.05 13.27
N PRO A 25 -22.56 -4.59 12.28
CA PRO A 25 -22.31 -5.94 11.80
C PRO A 25 -20.91 -6.04 11.20
N LEU A 26 -20.16 -7.10 11.52
CA LEU A 26 -18.84 -7.40 10.93
C LEU A 26 -18.85 -7.39 9.38
N TRP A 27 -20.00 -7.71 8.77
CA TRP A 27 -20.19 -7.63 7.33
C TRP A 27 -20.05 -6.20 6.78
N PHE A 28 -20.48 -5.19 7.54
CA PHE A 28 -20.33 -3.79 7.13
C PHE A 28 -18.85 -3.40 7.11
N ASP A 29 -18.09 -3.70 8.17
CA ASP A 29 -16.66 -3.38 8.21
C ASP A 29 -15.88 -4.09 7.11
N LEU A 30 -16.25 -5.35 6.83
CA LEU A 30 -15.67 -6.12 5.72
C LEU A 30 -15.93 -5.43 4.37
N ILE A 31 -17.18 -5.04 4.10
CA ILE A 31 -17.55 -4.35 2.84
C ILE A 31 -16.85 -3.01 2.74
N MET A 32 -16.78 -2.26 3.84
CA MET A 32 -16.10 -0.97 3.90
C MET A 32 -14.63 -1.14 3.55
N ILE A 33 -13.89 -2.00 4.25
CA ILE A 33 -12.46 -2.26 3.98
C ILE A 33 -12.26 -2.77 2.57
N LEU A 34 -13.10 -3.68 2.09
CA LEU A 34 -13.02 -4.21 0.74
C LEU A 34 -13.20 -3.10 -0.30
N SER A 35 -14.17 -2.20 -0.11
CA SER A 35 -14.43 -1.07 -1.01
C SER A 35 -13.22 -0.14 -1.11
N PHE A 36 -12.58 0.17 0.02
CA PHE A 36 -11.36 0.97 0.06
C PHE A 36 -10.19 0.25 -0.61
N ALA A 37 -10.03 -1.06 -0.34
CA ALA A 37 -8.97 -1.86 -0.94
C ALA A 37 -9.11 -1.98 -2.47
N THR A 38 -10.31 -2.23 -2.98
CA THR A 38 -10.57 -2.29 -4.43
C THR A 38 -10.37 -0.93 -5.09
N THR A 39 -10.83 0.14 -4.44
CA THR A 39 -10.65 1.51 -4.97
C THR A 39 -9.17 1.89 -5.04
N ALA A 40 -8.41 1.63 -3.97
CA ALA A 40 -6.97 1.85 -3.94
C ALA A 40 -6.23 1.02 -5.01
N LEU A 41 -6.66 -0.22 -5.24
CA LEU A 41 -6.10 -1.07 -6.28
C LEU A 41 -6.34 -0.49 -7.69
N VAL A 42 -7.57 -0.04 -7.98
CA VAL A 42 -7.91 0.56 -9.29
C VAL A 42 -7.11 1.85 -9.53
N PHE A 43 -7.04 2.75 -8.54
CA PHE A 43 -6.22 3.96 -8.65
C PHE A 43 -4.73 3.64 -8.77
N GLY A 44 -4.24 2.62 -8.05
CA GLY A 44 -2.87 2.16 -8.16
C GLY A 44 -2.53 1.67 -9.58
N LEU A 45 -3.40 0.88 -10.19
CA LEU A 45 -3.23 0.44 -11.58
C LEU A 45 -3.26 1.62 -12.56
N TRP A 46 -4.18 2.57 -12.37
CA TRP A 46 -4.27 3.74 -13.24
C TRP A 46 -3.01 4.61 -13.15
N SER A 47 -2.51 4.85 -11.94
CA SER A 47 -1.24 5.56 -11.72
C SER A 47 -0.07 4.83 -12.39
N LEU A 48 -0.01 3.51 -12.28
CA LEU A 48 1.04 2.70 -12.88
C LEU A 48 1.02 2.75 -14.42
N HIS A 49 -0.17 2.76 -15.03
CA HIS A 49 -0.33 2.94 -16.49
C HIS A 49 0.09 4.33 -16.95
N ALA A 50 -0.25 5.37 -16.20
CA ALA A 50 0.19 6.73 -16.49
C ALA A 50 1.73 6.84 -16.41
N LEU A 51 2.33 6.20 -15.40
CA LEU A 51 3.78 6.12 -15.24
C LEU A 51 4.44 5.34 -16.39
N GLU A 52 3.89 4.19 -16.79
CA GLU A 52 4.38 3.41 -17.94
C GLU A 52 4.40 4.27 -19.21
N THR A 53 3.30 4.98 -19.49
CA THR A 53 3.17 5.82 -20.69
C THR A 53 4.18 6.98 -20.66
N ALA A 54 4.34 7.64 -19.52
CA ALA A 54 5.31 8.70 -19.35
C ALA A 54 6.76 8.20 -19.53
N LEU A 55 7.09 7.02 -18.99
CA LEU A 55 8.42 6.43 -19.11
C LEU A 55 8.71 5.94 -20.54
N ARG A 56 7.73 5.42 -21.25
CA ARG A 56 7.89 4.97 -22.65
C ARG A 56 8.22 6.11 -23.62
N ASN A 57 7.88 7.35 -23.27
CA ASN A 57 8.28 8.52 -24.07
C ASN A 57 9.79 8.79 -24.01
N THR A 58 10.48 8.34 -22.95
CA THR A 58 11.90 8.66 -22.70
C THR A 58 12.80 7.41 -22.77
N TYR A 59 12.28 6.23 -22.42
CA TYR A 59 13.03 4.98 -22.28
C TYR A 59 12.53 3.89 -23.23
N LYS A 60 13.40 2.90 -23.47
CA LYS A 60 13.06 1.74 -24.30
C LYS A 60 12.03 0.86 -23.60
N SER A 61 11.12 0.27 -24.37
CA SER A 61 10.04 -0.61 -23.88
C SER A 61 10.48 -1.65 -22.86
N TRP A 62 11.59 -2.35 -23.12
CA TRP A 62 12.13 -3.37 -22.21
C TRP A 62 12.59 -2.80 -20.84
N GLN A 63 13.18 -1.60 -20.84
CA GLN A 63 13.62 -0.95 -19.59
C GLN A 63 12.44 -0.56 -18.72
N VAL A 64 11.37 -0.06 -19.35
CA VAL A 64 10.13 0.32 -18.66
C VAL A 64 9.44 -0.91 -18.08
N GLU A 65 9.40 -2.01 -18.82
CA GLU A 65 8.80 -3.27 -18.35
C GLU A 65 9.54 -3.86 -17.14
N ILE A 66 10.88 -3.92 -17.18
CA ILE A 66 11.67 -4.34 -16.02
C ILE A 66 11.38 -3.43 -14.82
N PHE A 67 11.36 -2.11 -15.03
CA PHE A 67 11.13 -1.15 -13.96
C PHE A 67 9.77 -1.35 -13.29
N ILE A 68 8.71 -1.56 -14.07
CA ILE A 68 7.35 -1.80 -13.57
C ILE A 68 7.28 -3.11 -12.79
N VAL A 69 7.86 -4.19 -13.32
CA VAL A 69 7.92 -5.49 -12.63
C VAL A 69 8.62 -5.33 -11.27
N CYS A 70 9.76 -4.66 -11.24
CA CYS A 70 10.49 -4.37 -9.99
C CYS A 70 9.65 -3.54 -9.02
N MET A 71 8.94 -2.51 -9.48
CA MET A 71 8.04 -1.71 -8.65
C MET A 71 6.90 -2.54 -8.04
N LEU A 72 6.33 -3.48 -8.79
CA LEU A 72 5.26 -4.37 -8.31
C LEU A 72 5.76 -5.39 -7.27
N PHE A 73 6.99 -5.88 -7.41
CA PHE A 73 7.61 -6.69 -6.34
C PHE A 73 7.95 -5.84 -5.11
N ALA A 74 8.43 -4.61 -5.31
CA ALA A 74 8.71 -3.66 -4.23
C ALA A 74 7.43 -3.28 -3.46
N SER A 75 6.29 -3.13 -4.13
CA SER A 75 5.01 -2.88 -3.46
C SER A 75 4.56 -4.10 -2.64
N GLY A 76 4.76 -5.32 -3.15
CA GLY A 76 4.54 -6.56 -2.39
C GLY A 76 5.40 -6.65 -1.13
N PHE A 77 6.64 -6.17 -1.20
CA PHE A 77 7.52 -6.02 -0.04
C PHE A 77 7.04 -4.93 0.91
N GLY A 78 6.60 -3.78 0.39
CA GLY A 78 6.03 -2.68 1.17
C GLY A 78 4.81 -3.09 1.99
N VAL A 79 3.91 -3.91 1.44
CA VAL A 79 2.76 -4.45 2.18
C VAL A 79 3.20 -5.35 3.33
N TYR A 80 4.24 -6.17 3.13
CA TYR A 80 4.82 -6.96 4.22
C TYR A 80 5.38 -6.06 5.32
N LEU A 81 6.14 -5.02 4.95
CA LEU A 81 6.69 -4.05 5.91
C LEU A 81 5.56 -3.35 6.70
N GLY A 82 4.52 -2.85 6.03
CA GLY A 82 3.40 -2.19 6.69
C GLY A 82 2.62 -3.12 7.63
N ARG A 83 2.43 -4.39 7.24
CA ARG A 83 1.67 -5.37 8.04
C ARG A 83 2.42 -5.83 9.29
N TYR A 84 3.72 -6.09 9.17
CA TYR A 84 4.49 -6.75 10.22
C TYR A 84 5.38 -5.81 11.02
N LEU A 85 5.89 -4.76 10.39
CA LEU A 85 6.75 -3.77 11.02
C LEU A 85 5.98 -2.53 11.47
N ARG A 86 4.70 -2.38 11.08
CA ARG A 86 3.81 -1.27 11.48
C ARG A 86 4.49 0.11 11.34
N PHE A 87 5.34 0.26 10.34
CA PHE A 87 6.04 1.50 10.12
C PHE A 87 5.06 2.62 9.82
N ASN A 88 5.11 3.67 10.63
CA ASN A 88 4.41 4.91 10.35
C ASN A 88 5.31 5.83 9.53
N SER A 89 4.70 6.72 8.74
CA SER A 89 5.44 7.78 8.01
C SER A 89 6.30 8.66 8.95
N TRP A 90 5.97 8.67 10.25
CA TRP A 90 6.71 9.37 11.30
C TRP A 90 8.02 8.67 11.73
N ASP A 91 8.11 7.34 11.62
CA ASP A 91 9.34 6.58 11.93
C ASP A 91 10.45 6.83 10.91
N LEU A 92 10.08 7.07 9.65
CA LEU A 92 11.00 7.40 8.56
C LEU A 92 11.75 8.72 8.81
N PHE A 93 11.12 9.65 9.54
CA PHE A 93 11.68 10.96 9.87
C PHE A 93 12.42 11.00 11.21
N SER A 94 12.04 10.14 12.16
CA SER A 94 12.60 10.16 13.52
C SER A 94 13.81 9.25 13.70
N MET A 95 13.92 8.12 12.98
CA MET A 95 15.07 7.19 13.11
C MET A 95 15.41 6.44 11.79
N PRO A 96 16.06 7.09 10.81
CA PRO A 96 16.38 6.46 9.52
C PRO A 96 17.45 5.34 9.60
N GLY A 97 18.33 5.37 10.60
CA GLY A 97 19.48 4.45 10.71
C GLY A 97 19.13 3.02 11.18
N SER A 98 18.17 2.87 12.10
CA SER A 98 17.69 1.56 12.58
C SER A 98 16.78 0.87 11.56
N LEU A 99 16.03 1.64 10.77
CA LEU A 99 15.24 1.15 9.65
C LEU A 99 16.10 0.49 8.58
N LEU A 100 17.19 1.17 8.18
CA LEU A 100 18.08 0.67 7.15
C LEU A 100 18.82 -0.60 7.59
N SER A 101 19.21 -0.69 8.87
CA SER A 101 19.91 -1.87 9.40
C SER A 101 19.01 -3.10 9.53
N GLU A 102 17.73 -2.94 9.88
CA GLU A 102 16.76 -4.05 9.87
C GLU A 102 16.42 -4.54 8.45
N ILE A 103 16.29 -3.60 7.49
CA ILE A 103 16.09 -3.93 6.07
C ILE A 103 17.32 -4.68 5.53
N LEU A 104 18.54 -4.21 5.83
CA LEU A 104 19.78 -4.88 5.43
C LEU A 104 19.92 -6.25 6.08
N HIS A 105 19.63 -6.39 7.38
CA HIS A 105 19.75 -7.67 8.09
C HIS A 105 18.76 -8.72 7.55
N ARG A 106 17.58 -8.30 7.09
CA ARG A 106 16.62 -9.20 6.44
C ARG A 106 17.00 -9.55 5.01
N PHE A 107 17.74 -8.67 4.32
CA PHE A 107 18.31 -8.94 3.01
C PHE A 107 19.52 -9.89 3.08
N THR A 108 20.32 -9.82 4.15
CA THR A 108 21.49 -10.69 4.36
C THR A 108 21.14 -12.05 4.96
N SER A 109 19.94 -12.25 5.50
CA SER A 109 19.46 -13.54 6.03
C SER A 109 18.14 -14.02 5.37
N PRO A 110 18.12 -14.35 4.06
CA PRO A 110 16.90 -14.75 3.34
C PRO A 110 16.26 -16.06 3.84
N THR A 111 17.07 -16.97 4.39
CA THR A 111 16.66 -18.31 4.82
C THR A 111 15.96 -18.34 6.18
N ALA A 112 16.06 -17.28 6.99
CA ALA A 112 15.45 -17.20 8.31
C ALA A 112 13.97 -16.73 8.29
N HIS A 113 13.50 -16.16 7.17
CA HIS A 113 12.15 -15.59 7.07
C HIS A 113 11.41 -16.01 5.78
N PRO A 114 11.10 -17.31 5.60
CA PRO A 114 10.42 -17.82 4.40
C PRO A 114 9.03 -17.19 4.17
N ARG A 115 8.36 -16.73 5.24
CA ARG A 115 7.06 -16.06 5.15
C ARG A 115 7.14 -14.69 4.46
N THR A 116 8.26 -13.97 4.63
CA THR A 116 8.50 -12.66 4.00
C THR A 116 8.59 -12.81 2.50
N TRP A 117 9.52 -13.66 2.05
CA TRP A 117 9.74 -13.91 0.63
C TRP A 117 8.54 -14.57 -0.02
N GLY A 118 7.86 -15.50 0.69
CA GLY A 118 6.61 -16.10 0.22
C GLY A 118 5.52 -15.05 -0.02
N MET A 119 5.27 -14.15 0.93
CA MET A 119 4.26 -13.10 0.77
C MET A 119 4.62 -12.11 -0.33
N THR A 120 5.87 -11.65 -0.39
CA THR A 120 6.34 -10.72 -1.42
C THR A 120 6.26 -11.33 -2.82
N LEU A 121 6.63 -12.61 -2.97
CA LEU A 121 6.54 -13.30 -4.25
C LEU A 121 5.08 -13.52 -4.65
N VAL A 122 4.24 -14.06 -3.77
CA VAL A 122 2.83 -14.33 -4.08
C VAL A 122 2.09 -13.03 -4.41
N LEU A 123 2.27 -11.99 -3.60
CA LEU A 123 1.63 -10.70 -3.83
C LEU A 123 2.20 -9.99 -5.06
N GLY A 124 3.51 -10.03 -5.27
CA GLY A 124 4.16 -9.46 -6.45
C GLY A 124 3.72 -10.14 -7.75
N ILE A 125 3.63 -11.47 -7.76
CA ILE A 125 3.09 -12.24 -8.89
C ILE A 125 1.62 -11.88 -9.12
N PHE A 126 0.81 -11.85 -8.07
CA PHE A 126 -0.61 -11.50 -8.16
C PHE A 126 -0.82 -10.09 -8.75
N LEU A 127 -0.07 -9.09 -8.28
CA LEU A 127 -0.13 -7.73 -8.80
C LEU A 127 0.36 -7.64 -10.26
N ASN A 128 1.42 -8.37 -10.63
CA ASN A 128 1.88 -8.47 -12.01
C ASN A 128 0.82 -9.08 -12.93
N LEU A 129 0.12 -10.14 -12.49
CA LEU A 129 -0.97 -10.76 -13.25
C LEU A 129 -2.15 -9.80 -13.45
N ILE A 130 -2.56 -9.09 -12.39
CA ILE A 130 -3.63 -8.07 -12.48
C ILE A 130 -3.22 -6.97 -13.45
N TYR A 131 -1.98 -6.49 -13.36
CA TYR A 131 -1.48 -5.45 -14.24
C TYR A 131 -1.46 -5.91 -15.70
N ALA A 132 -0.95 -7.12 -15.98
CA ALA A 132 -0.94 -7.70 -17.31
C ALA A 132 -2.37 -7.87 -17.88
N LEU A 133 -3.32 -8.32 -17.05
CA LEU A 133 -4.73 -8.43 -17.44
C LEU A 133 -5.33 -7.05 -17.76
N SER A 134 -5.09 -6.05 -16.89
CA SER A 134 -5.58 -4.68 -17.09
C SER A 134 -5.03 -4.05 -18.38
N LYS A 135 -3.77 -4.36 -18.70
CA LYS A 135 -3.13 -3.96 -19.95
C LYS A 135 -3.88 -4.61 -21.11
N ARG A 136 -4.05 -5.93 -21.11
CA ARG A 136 -4.74 -6.68 -22.19
C ARG A 136 -6.15 -6.14 -22.47
N ILE A 137 -6.94 -5.86 -21.42
CA ILE A 137 -8.29 -5.31 -21.57
C ILE A 137 -8.28 -3.95 -22.28
N ARG A 138 -7.31 -3.08 -21.98
CA ARG A 138 -7.20 -1.76 -22.59
C ARG A 138 -6.74 -1.81 -24.06
N TRP A 139 -6.03 -2.85 -24.50
CA TRP A 139 -5.65 -3.01 -25.90
C TRP A 139 -6.81 -3.45 -26.80
N GLU A 140 -7.90 -3.95 -26.23
CA GLU A 140 -9.09 -4.40 -26.98
C GLU A 140 -10.28 -3.42 -26.90
N ALA A 141 -10.12 -2.28 -26.22
CA ALA A 141 -11.12 -1.22 -26.06
C ALA A 141 -10.73 0.04 -26.83
#